data_AF-F3CDZ9-F1
#
_entry.id   AF-F3CDZ9-F1
#
_cell.length_a   1.000
_cell.length_b   1.000
_cell.length_c   1.000
_cell.angle_alpha   90.00
_cell.angle_beta   90.00
_cell.angle_gamma   90.00
#
_symmetry.space_group_name_H-M   'P 1'
#
loop_
_entity.id
_entity.type
_entity.pdbx_description
1 polymer ?
#
loop_
_entity_poly.entity_id
_entity_poly.type
_entity_poly.pdbx_seq_one_letter_code
_entity_poly.pdbx_strand_id
1 'polypeptide(L)' 'MIILFGSHKGGVGKTTLIANLAVMLQKKTASVAIVRADKNRDLEVWAEFRSEKDVPDIPVMT' A
#
# COMPACT_ATOMS: atom_id res chain seq x y z
N MET A 1 -0.01 14.94 4.06
CA MET A 1 -0.10 14.18 5.33
C MET A 1 0.72 12.92 5.17
N ILE A 2 1.52 12.54 6.16
CA ILE A 2 2.33 11.30 6.17
C ILE A 2 1.80 10.41 7.28
N ILE A 3 1.55 9.13 6.97
CA ILE A 3 1.09 8.12 7.93
C ILE A 3 2.11 6.98 7.93
N LEU A 4 2.77 6.74 9.07
CA LEU A 4 3.78 5.70 9.22
C LEU A 4 3.19 4.45 9.91
N PHE A 5 3.42 3.28 9.31
CA PHE A 5 3.03 1.99 9.87
C PHE A 5 4.28 1.22 10.34
N GLY A 6 4.59 1.34 11.63
CA GLY A 6 5.75 0.69 12.24
C GLY A 6 5.38 -0.39 13.26
N SER A 7 6.04 -1.54 13.20
CA SER A 7 6.02 -2.55 14.28
C SER A 7 7.17 -3.53 14.09
N HIS A 8 7.88 -3.83 15.17
CA HIS A 8 8.97 -4.81 15.19
C HIS A 8 8.48 -6.25 14.97
N LYS A 9 7.21 -6.54 15.27
CA LYS A 9 6.66 -7.88 15.07
C LYS A 9 6.22 -8.06 13.61
N GLY A 10 6.72 -9.10 12.97
CA GLY A 10 6.22 -9.59 11.68
C GLY A 10 4.82 -10.20 11.82
N GLY A 11 3.99 -10.09 10.76
CA GLY A 11 2.67 -10.72 10.73
C GLY A 11 1.55 -10.00 11.48
N VAL A 12 1.77 -8.79 12.01
CA VAL A 12 0.72 -8.00 12.69
C VAL A 12 -0.25 -7.28 11.73
N GLY A 13 -0.16 -7.54 10.42
CA GLY A 13 -1.07 -6.97 9.43
C GLY A 13 -0.71 -5.58 8.89
N LYS A 14 0.53 -5.09 9.07
CA LYS A 14 0.98 -3.78 8.53
C LYS A 14 0.69 -3.62 7.04
N THR A 15 1.23 -4.53 6.23
CA THR A 15 1.08 -4.54 4.77
C THR A 15 -0.39 -4.59 4.36
N THR A 16 -1.17 -5.48 5.00
CA THR A 16 -2.60 -5.63 4.75
C THR A 16 -3.37 -4.33 5.04
N LEU A 17 -3.06 -3.67 6.16
CA LEU A 17 -3.70 -2.41 6.53
C LEU A 17 -3.31 -1.28 5.59
N ILE A 18 -2.03 -1.15 5.23
CA ILE A 18 -1.54 -0.13 4.28
C ILE A 18 -2.29 -0.24 2.94
N ALA A 19 -2.33 -1.44 2.35
CA ALA A 19 -2.96 -1.68 1.06
C ALA A 19 -4.46 -1.31 1.06
N ASN A 20 -5.21 -1.77 2.07
CA ASN A 20 -6.65 -1.50 2.16
C ASN A 20 -6.96 -0.05 2.52
N LEU A 21 -6.14 0.58 3.38
CA LEU A 21 -6.30 1.98 3.72
C LEU A 21 -6.05 2.87 2.51
N ALA A 22 -5.02 2.57 1.70
CA ALA A 22 -4.73 3.32 0.50
C ALA A 22 -5.89 3.29 -0.50
N VAL A 23 -6.49 2.11 -0.72
CA VAL A 23 -7.69 1.96 -1.56
C VAL A 23 -8.88 2.74 -1.00
N MET A 24 -9.11 2.68 0.32
CA MET A 24 -10.20 3.42 0.96
C MET A 24 -10.01 4.93 0.79
N LEU A 25 -8.80 5.44 1.00
CA LEU A 25 -8.48 6.86 0.83
C LEU A 25 -8.63 7.31 -0.63
N GLN A 26 -8.16 6.51 -1.59
CA GLN A 26 -8.34 6.77 -3.01
C GLN A 26 -9.83 6.86 -3.39
N LYS A 27 -10.66 5.94 -2.87
CA LYS A 27 -12.13 5.98 -3.07
C LYS A 27 -12.79 7.23 -2.49
N LYS A 28 -12.17 7.86 -1.49
CA LYS A 28 -12.59 9.15 -0.90
C LYS A 28 -11.92 10.35 -1.59
N THR A 29 -11.55 10.20 -2.87
CA THR A 29 -10.92 11.23 -3.72
C THR A 29 -9.58 11.79 -3.21
N ALA A 30 -8.88 11.06 -2.34
CA ALA A 30 -7.52 11.44 -1.95
C ALA A 30 -6.49 10.94 -2.98
N SER A 31 -5.49 11.77 -3.30
CA SER A 31 -4.27 11.31 -3.95
C SER A 31 -3.40 10.57 -2.93
N VAL A 32 -3.11 9.30 -3.19
CA VAL A 32 -2.40 8.41 -2.26
C VAL A 32 -1.24 7.76 -2.99
N ALA A 33 -0.10 7.68 -2.29
CA ALA A 33 1.03 6.87 -2.70
C ALA A 33 1.55 6.10 -1.48
N ILE A 34 2.17 4.95 -1.73
CA ILE A 34 2.75 4.09 -0.71
C ILE A 34 4.27 4.14 -0.83
N VAL A 35 4.96 4.50 0.26
CA VAL A 35 6.42 4.44 0.35
C VAL A 35 6.79 3.23 1.21
N ARG A 36 7.57 2.31 0.64
CA ARG A 36 8.02 1.10 1.31
C ARG A 36 9.36 1.37 1.98
N ALA A 37 9.49 0.96 3.25
CA ALA A 37 10.72 1.11 4.02
C ALA A 37 11.30 -0.24 4.48
N ASP A 38 10.79 -1.36 3.97
CA ASP A 38 11.27 -2.71 4.26
C ASP A 38 11.78 -3.41 2.99
N LYS A 39 12.30 -4.63 3.14
CA LYS A 39 12.83 -5.44 2.02
C LYS A 39 11.77 -6.35 1.38
N ASN A 40 10.55 -6.40 1.89
CA ASN A 40 9.51 -7.34 1.44
C ASN A 40 8.81 -6.83 0.19
N ARG A 41 8.58 -7.69 -0.81
CA ARG A 41 7.97 -7.30 -2.08
C ARG A 41 6.43 -7.34 -2.07
N ASP A 42 5.80 -7.58 -0.92
CA ASP A 42 4.36 -7.81 -0.84
C ASP A 42 3.52 -6.67 -1.44
N LEU A 43 3.93 -5.41 -1.23
CA LEU A 43 3.26 -4.23 -1.77
C LEU A 43 3.52 -4.03 -3.27
N GLU A 44 4.71 -4.42 -3.76
CA GLU A 44 5.03 -4.38 -5.19
C GLU A 44 4.19 -5.41 -5.93
N VAL A 45 4.18 -6.66 -5.45
CA VAL A 45 3.36 -7.75 -6.01
C VAL A 45 1.87 -7.39 -5.95
N TRP A 46 1.41 -6.77 -4.86
CA TRP A 46 0.05 -6.26 -4.76
C TRP A 46 -0.26 -5.19 -5.83
N ALA A 47 0.67 -4.27 -6.09
CA ALA A 47 0.50 -3.24 -7.13
C ALA A 47 0.54 -3.84 -8.54
N GLU A 48 1.45 -4.80 -8.80
CA GLU A 48 1.52 -5.56 -10.05
C GLU A 48 0.18 -6.23 -10.35
N PHE A 49 -0.40 -6.98 -9.39
CA PHE A 49 -1.72 -7.59 -9.57
C PHE A 49 -2.84 -6.58 -9.78
N ARG A 50 -2.75 -5.38 -9.20
CA ARG A 50 -3.73 -4.32 -9.45
C ARG A 50 -3.59 -3.76 -10.85
N SER A 51 -2.38 -3.59 -11.37
CA SER A 51 -2.13 -3.10 -12.72
C SER A 51 -2.66 -4.04 -13.80
N GLU A 52 -2.72 -5.35 -13.51
CA GLU A 52 -3.33 -6.36 -14.36
C GLU A 52 -4.87 -6.35 -14.33
N LYS A 53 -5.46 -5.60 -13.39
CA LYS A 53 -6.91 -5.43 -13.25
C LYS A 53 -7.30 -4.02 -13.67
N ASP A 54 -8.51 -3.85 -14.17
CA ASP A 54 -9.07 -2.53 -14.51
C ASP A 54 -9.51 -1.80 -13.22
N VAL A 55 -8.55 -1.50 -12.35
CA VAL A 55 -8.76 -0.77 -11.09
C VAL A 55 -7.84 0.44 -11.03
N PRO A 56 -8.25 1.53 -10.35
CA PRO A 56 -7.42 2.72 -10.23
C PRO A 56 -6.04 2.43 -9.62
N ASP A 57 -5.00 2.98 -10.23
CA ASP A 57 -3.62 2.77 -9.81
C ASP A 57 -3.30 3.45 -8.47
N ILE A 58 -2.43 2.84 -7.67
CA ILE A 58 -1.88 3.42 -6.44
C ILE A 58 -0.36 3.22 -6.50
N PRO A 59 0.43 4.29 -6.70
CA PRO A 59 1.87 4.18 -6.82
C PRO A 59 2.51 3.59 -5.56
N VAL A 60 3.38 2.59 -5.75
CA VAL A 60 4.24 2.01 -4.72
C VAL A 60 5.69 2.34 -5.06
N MET A 61 6.39 3.02 -4.15
CA MET A 61 7.79 3.42 -4.29
C MET A 61 8.65 2.87 -3.14
N THR A 62 9.96 2.79 -3.35
CA THR A 62 10.95 2.37 -2.35
C THR A 62 11.65 3.59 -1.75
#